data_AF-A0AAE0BWP5-F1
#
_entry.id   AF-A0AAE0BWP5-F1
#
_cell.length_a   1.000
_cell.length_b   1.000
_cell.length_c   1.000
_cell.angle_alpha   90.00
_cell.angle_beta   90.00
_cell.angle_gamma   90.00
#
_symmetry.space_group_name_H-M   'P 1'
#
loop_
_entity.id
_entity.type
_entity.pdbx_description
1 polymer ?
#
loop_
_entity_poly.entity_id
_entity_poly.type
_entity_poly.pdbx_seq_one_letter_code
_entity_poly.pdbx_strand_id
1 'polypeptide(L)'
;MSPDDLLSAILIDILTCIAFLGAFVYLRRTRSCAHIYASRKEAGAVDVDTVGFARPYPTETGFVSTIRTLLSSSEEQVLESIGLDGLAFIRMHTFAIQLFGVLGIVSFVVILPANMSGSNGLHYIAGDRWDLRYVFLTPAEVDGKICERL
;
A
#
# COMPACT_ATOMS: atom_id res chain seq x y z
N MET A 1 -14.48 17.09 -1.52
CA MET A 1 -13.30 16.65 -2.29
C MET A 1 -13.81 16.26 -3.65
N SER A 2 -13.47 17.02 -4.68
CA SER A 2 -13.95 16.73 -6.02
C SER A 2 -13.25 15.47 -6.54
N PRO A 3 -13.89 14.66 -7.39
CA PRO A 3 -13.26 13.46 -7.96
C PRO A 3 -11.96 13.82 -8.70
N ASP A 4 -11.88 15.02 -9.26
CA ASP A 4 -10.71 15.54 -9.96
C ASP A 4 -9.52 15.79 -9.03
N ASP A 5 -9.78 16.22 -7.79
CA ASP A 5 -8.74 16.42 -6.77
C ASP A 5 -8.14 15.08 -6.34
N LEU A 6 -9.01 14.06 -6.18
CA LEU A 6 -8.60 12.69 -5.84
C LEU A 6 -7.72 12.11 -6.96
N LEU A 7 -8.16 12.25 -8.21
CA LEU A 7 -7.43 11.73 -9.37
C LEU A 7 -6.07 12.39 -9.51
N SER A 8 -6.01 13.72 -9.31
CA SER A 8 -4.76 14.48 -9.37
C SER A 8 -3.77 14.03 -8.29
N ALA A 9 -4.24 13.82 -7.06
CA ALA A 9 -3.40 13.33 -5.96
C ALA A 9 -2.84 11.92 -6.23
N ILE A 10 -3.71 10.99 -6.65
CA ILE A 10 -3.31 9.61 -6.99
C ILE A 10 -2.28 9.61 -8.12
N LEU A 11 -2.48 10.45 -9.14
CA LEU A 11 -1.55 10.56 -10.26
C LEU A 11 -0.17 11.04 -9.82
N ILE A 12 -0.11 12.06 -8.96
CA ILE A 12 1.15 12.56 -8.42
C ILE A 12 1.87 11.49 -7.61
N ASP A 13 1.16 10.74 -6.76
CA ASP A 13 1.77 9.66 -5.96
C ASP A 13 2.33 8.54 -6.86
N ILE A 14 1.60 8.16 -7.91
CA ILE A 14 2.06 7.15 -8.88
C ILE A 14 3.31 7.64 -9.63
N LEU A 15 3.27 8.86 -10.16
CA LEU A 15 4.42 9.44 -10.90
C LEU A 15 5.65 9.57 -10.00
N THR A 16 5.45 10.00 -8.76
CA THR A 16 6.51 10.13 -7.75
C THR A 16 7.11 8.77 -7.42
N CYS A 17 6.28 7.74 -7.24
CA CYS A 17 6.72 6.37 -7.02
C CYS A 17 7.59 5.84 -8.19
N ILE A 18 7.13 6.05 -9.44
CA ILE A 18 7.88 5.67 -10.64
C ILE A 18 9.21 6.43 -10.72
N ALA A 19 9.22 7.73 -10.40
CA ALA A 19 10.43 8.54 -10.43
C ALA A 19 11.48 8.03 -9.40
N PHE A 20 11.05 7.75 -8.17
CA PHE A 20 11.95 7.21 -7.13
C PHE A 20 12.45 5.81 -7.48
N LEU A 21 11.60 4.93 -7.99
CA LEU A 21 12.01 3.59 -8.41
C LEU A 21 12.94 3.63 -9.62
N GLY A 22 12.69 4.52 -10.57
CA GLY A 22 13.57 4.77 -11.71
C GLY A 22 14.95 5.29 -11.27
N ALA A 23 14.97 6.26 -10.34
CA ALA A 23 16.20 6.74 -9.73
C ALA A 23 16.94 5.62 -8.99
N PHE A 24 16.25 4.76 -8.25
CA PHE A 24 16.84 3.60 -7.59
C PHE A 24 17.51 2.64 -8.58
N VAL A 25 16.82 2.27 -9.67
CA VAL A 25 17.39 1.41 -10.72
C VAL A 25 18.59 2.07 -11.39
N TYR A 26 18.52 3.38 -11.66
CA TYR A 26 19.61 4.14 -12.25
C TYR A 26 20.83 4.19 -11.33
N LEU A 27 20.66 4.54 -10.06
CA LEU A 27 21.72 4.60 -9.06
C LEU A 27 22.37 3.24 -8.81
N ARG A 28 21.58 2.16 -8.79
CA ARG A 28 22.08 0.78 -8.67
C ARG A 28 22.91 0.35 -9.87
N ARG A 29 22.66 0.90 -11.07
CA ARG A 29 23.44 0.64 -12.29
C ARG A 29 24.77 1.40 -12.31
N THR A 30 24.84 2.56 -11.66
CA THR A 30 26.04 3.40 -11.62
C THR A 30 27.11 2.77 -10.71
N ARG A 31 28.29 2.44 -11.28
CA ARG A 31 29.39 1.79 -10.56
C ARG A 31 29.81 2.51 -9.28
N SER A 32 29.78 3.84 -9.26
CA SER A 32 30.18 4.62 -8.08
C SER A 32 29.27 4.41 -6.86
N CYS A 33 27.97 4.15 -7.08
CA CYS A 33 27.00 3.90 -6.01
C CYS A 33 26.72 2.40 -5.82
N ALA A 34 27.22 1.52 -6.70
CA ALA A 34 26.92 0.10 -6.66
C ALA A 34 27.30 -0.56 -5.32
N HIS A 35 28.36 -0.09 -4.64
CA HIS A 35 28.77 -0.61 -3.34
C HIS A 35 27.77 -0.30 -2.20
N ILE A 36 27.03 0.82 -2.29
CA ILE A 36 26.01 1.23 -1.31
C ILE A 36 24.75 0.37 -1.47
N TYR A 37 24.43 0.04 -2.72
CA TYR A 37 23.25 -0.76 -3.08
C TYR A 37 23.56 -2.25 -3.27
N ALA A 38 24.80 -2.68 -3.00
CA ALA A 38 25.20 -4.08 -3.01
C ALA A 38 24.55 -4.79 -1.82
N SER A 39 24.10 -6.02 -2.03
CA SER A 39 23.55 -6.80 -0.92
C SER A 39 24.65 -7.07 0.11
N ARG A 40 24.30 -7.14 1.39
CA ARG A 40 25.26 -7.40 2.49
C ARG A 40 26.06 -8.71 2.26
N LYS A 41 25.50 -9.66 1.50
CA LYS A 41 26.16 -10.91 1.08
C LYS A 41 27.25 -10.69 0.01
N GLU A 42 27.08 -9.71 -0.89
CA GLU A 42 28.13 -9.34 -1.85
C GLU A 42 29.28 -8.61 -1.17
N ALA A 43 29.01 -7.78 -0.15
CA ALA A 43 30.04 -7.07 0.61
C ALA A 43 30.94 -8.00 1.45
N GLY A 44 30.43 -9.14 1.90
CA GLY A 44 31.21 -10.17 2.61
C GLY A 44 32.02 -11.10 1.70
N ALA A 45 31.76 -11.08 0.39
CA ALA A 45 32.45 -11.89 -0.61
C ALA A 45 33.48 -11.09 -1.44
N VAL A 46 33.71 -9.81 -1.11
CA VAL A 46 34.81 -9.02 -1.67
C VAL A 46 36.10 -9.41 -0.94
N ASP A 47 36.58 -10.61 -1.23
CA ASP A 47 37.99 -10.92 -1.04
C ASP A 47 38.73 -10.36 -2.26
N VAL A 48 39.62 -9.42 -1.98
CA VAL A 48 40.45 -8.73 -2.96
C VAL A 48 41.54 -9.73 -3.37
N ASP A 49 41.33 -10.52 -4.44
CA ASP A 49 42.43 -10.89 -5.38
C ASP A 49 42.13 -11.89 -6.50
N THR A 50 40.99 -12.60 -6.54
CA THR A 50 40.82 -13.65 -7.56
C THR A 50 39.88 -13.27 -8.70
N VAL A 51 40.51 -12.87 -9.82
CA VAL A 51 40.20 -13.25 -11.21
C VAL A 51 38.82 -13.87 -11.42
N GLY A 52 37.90 -13.12 -12.05
CA GLY A 52 36.68 -13.66 -12.64
C GLY A 52 35.54 -13.91 -11.67
N PHE A 53 35.06 -12.87 -10.98
CA PHE A 53 33.85 -12.95 -10.17
C PHE A 53 32.62 -13.29 -11.04
N ALA A 54 32.27 -14.57 -11.07
CA ALA A 54 30.92 -15.01 -11.37
C ALA A 54 29.99 -14.33 -10.38
N ARG A 55 29.19 -13.39 -10.87
CA ARG A 55 28.17 -12.66 -10.10
C ARG A 55 27.22 -13.70 -9.47
N PRO A 56 27.12 -13.83 -8.13
CA PRO A 56 26.36 -14.91 -7.50
C PRO A 56 24.86 -14.89 -7.81
N TYR A 57 24.35 -13.80 -8.38
CA TYR A 57 23.04 -13.75 -8.99
C TYR A 57 23.15 -13.00 -10.33
N PRO A 58 22.46 -13.43 -11.40
CA PRO A 58 22.10 -12.49 -12.44
C PRO A 58 21.16 -11.48 -11.78
N THR A 59 21.73 -10.39 -11.24
CA THR A 59 20.94 -9.20 -10.92
C THR A 59 20.54 -8.64 -12.27
N GLU A 60 19.49 -9.21 -12.84
CA GLU A 60 18.85 -8.76 -14.05
C GLU A 60 18.59 -7.26 -13.86
N THR A 61 19.32 -6.45 -14.62
CA THR A 61 19.29 -4.99 -14.51
C THR A 61 18.02 -4.47 -15.16
N GLY A 62 16.92 -4.51 -14.40
CA GLY A 62 15.61 -4.09 -14.86
C GLY A 62 14.65 -3.86 -13.70
N PHE A 63 13.70 -2.94 -13.91
CA PHE A 63 12.64 -2.65 -12.95
C PHE A 63 11.80 -3.90 -12.64
N VAL A 64 11.30 -4.55 -13.70
CA VAL A 64 10.42 -5.72 -13.62
C VAL A 64 11.16 -6.92 -13.03
N SER A 65 12.43 -7.13 -13.40
CA SER A 65 13.22 -8.24 -12.91
C SER A 65 13.60 -8.09 -11.44
N THR A 66 13.87 -6.87 -10.97
CA THR A 66 14.11 -6.60 -9.54
C THR A 66 12.89 -6.96 -8.72
N ILE A 67 11.71 -6.54 -9.15
CA ILE A 67 10.44 -6.86 -8.47
C ILE A 67 10.18 -8.36 -8.51
N ARG A 68 10.36 -9.01 -9.67
CA ARG A 68 10.12 -10.46 -9.83
C ARG A 68 11.03 -11.28 -8.92
N THR A 69 12.32 -10.95 -8.82
CA THR A 69 13.26 -11.66 -7.95
C THR A 69 12.88 -11.52 -6.47
N LEU A 70 12.41 -10.34 -6.05
CA LEU A 70 11.94 -10.12 -4.68
C LEU A 70 10.66 -10.92 -4.38
N LEU A 71 9.73 -11.00 -5.33
CA LEU A 71 8.49 -11.77 -5.17
C LEU A 71 8.70 -13.29 -5.22
N SER A 72 9.71 -13.76 -5.95
CA SER A 72 10.02 -15.19 -6.09
C SER A 72 11.01 -15.73 -5.03
N SER A 73 11.47 -14.89 -4.10
CA SER A 73 12.43 -15.31 -3.06
C SER A 73 11.75 -16.25 -2.04
N SER A 74 12.39 -17.38 -1.73
CA SER A 74 11.84 -18.33 -0.76
C SER A 74 12.02 -17.84 0.69
N GLU A 75 11.15 -18.30 1.60
CA GLU A 75 11.24 -17.88 3.02
C GLU A 75 12.58 -18.27 3.65
N GLU A 76 13.17 -19.40 3.26
CA GLU A 76 14.49 -19.85 3.70
C GLU A 76 15.59 -18.89 3.25
N GLN A 77 15.53 -18.43 1.98
CA GLN A 77 16.48 -17.45 1.46
C GLN A 77 16.35 -16.09 2.17
N VAL A 78 15.13 -15.69 2.51
CA VAL A 78 14.86 -14.47 3.30
C VAL A 78 15.39 -14.62 4.72
N LEU A 79 15.16 -15.77 5.38
CA LEU A 79 15.66 -16.06 6.72
C LEU A 79 17.19 -16.01 6.77
N GLU A 80 17.87 -16.59 5.79
CA GLU A 80 19.33 -16.59 5.69
C GLU A 80 19.91 -15.22 5.30
N SER A 81 19.12 -14.29 4.76
CA SER A 81 19.62 -12.99 4.28
C SER A 81 19.33 -11.82 5.21
N ILE A 82 18.14 -11.79 5.82
CA ILE A 82 17.67 -10.68 6.66
C ILE A 82 17.50 -11.12 8.12
N GLY A 83 17.54 -12.43 8.39
CA GLY A 83 17.35 -12.99 9.73
C GLY A 83 15.87 -13.13 10.11
N LEU A 84 15.64 -13.63 11.33
CA LEU A 84 14.30 -13.96 11.83
C LEU A 84 13.38 -12.74 11.97
N ASP A 85 13.93 -11.60 12.42
CA ASP A 85 13.17 -10.35 12.61
C ASP A 85 12.66 -9.78 11.28
N GLY A 86 13.53 -9.75 10.26
CA GLY A 86 13.14 -9.35 8.91
C GLY A 86 12.08 -10.27 8.28
N LEU A 87 12.19 -11.58 8.49
CA LEU A 87 11.17 -12.54 8.04
C LEU A 87 9.82 -12.31 8.74
N ALA A 88 9.83 -12.06 10.06
CA ALA A 88 8.62 -11.77 10.81
C ALA A 88 7.93 -10.49 10.31
N PHE A 89 8.70 -9.45 10.01
CA PHE A 89 8.17 -8.21 9.42
C PHE A 89 7.52 -8.43 8.05
N ILE A 90 8.14 -9.22 7.18
CA ILE A 90 7.57 -9.58 5.86
C ILE A 90 6.27 -10.37 6.04
N ARG A 91 6.27 -11.38 6.92
CA ARG A 91 5.07 -12.18 7.21
C ARG A 91 3.93 -11.33 7.78
N MET A 92 4.22 -10.34 8.61
CA MET A 92 3.23 -9.38 9.11
C MET A 92 2.57 -8.59 7.96
N HIS A 93 3.36 -8.15 6.98
CA HIS A 93 2.84 -7.45 5.79
C HIS A 93 2.03 -8.38 4.89
N THR A 94 2.50 -9.60 4.65
CA THR A 94 1.75 -10.61 3.87
C THR A 94 0.41 -10.90 4.52
N PHE A 95 0.38 -11.06 5.85
CA PHE A 95 -0.85 -11.26 6.60
C PHE A 95 -1.79 -10.05 6.47
N ALA A 96 -1.27 -8.83 6.60
CA ALA A 96 -2.06 -7.62 6.43
C ALA A 96 -2.67 -7.54 5.03
N ILE A 97 -1.90 -7.80 3.97
CA ILE A 97 -2.40 -7.79 2.59
C ILE A 97 -3.50 -8.84 2.39
N GLN A 98 -3.33 -10.05 2.93
CA GLN A 98 -4.36 -11.10 2.85
C GLN A 98 -5.65 -10.67 3.58
N LEU A 99 -5.52 -10.12 4.78
CA LEU A 99 -6.65 -9.65 5.58
C LEU A 99 -7.39 -8.49 4.88
N PHE A 100 -6.66 -7.45 4.48
CA PHE A 100 -7.23 -6.30 3.78
C PHE A 100 -7.76 -6.67 2.39
N GLY A 101 -7.20 -7.69 1.72
CA GLY A 101 -7.74 -8.22 0.47
C GLY A 101 -9.15 -8.78 0.66
N VAL A 102 -9.36 -9.63 1.67
CA VAL A 102 -10.68 -10.17 1.99
C VAL A 102 -11.64 -9.05 2.40
N LEU A 103 -11.22 -8.15 3.30
CA LEU A 103 -12.03 -7.01 3.72
C LEU A 103 -12.37 -6.07 2.56
N GLY A 104 -11.44 -5.88 1.61
CA GLY A 104 -11.64 -5.07 0.41
C GLY A 104 -12.71 -5.67 -0.50
N ILE A 105 -12.68 -6.99 -0.72
CA ILE A 105 -13.73 -7.69 -1.48
C ILE A 105 -15.10 -7.53 -0.79
N VAL A 106 -15.18 -7.76 0.52
CA VAL A 106 -16.42 -7.57 1.29
C VAL A 106 -16.89 -6.12 1.19
N SER A 107 -15.98 -5.16 1.30
CA SER A 107 -16.30 -3.73 1.19
C SER A 107 -16.85 -3.38 -0.19
N PHE A 108 -16.27 -3.93 -1.25
CA PHE A 108 -16.70 -3.65 -2.61
C PHE A 108 -18.01 -4.34 -2.98
N VAL A 109 -18.23 -5.58 -2.54
CA VAL A 109 -19.40 -6.39 -2.91
C VAL A 109 -20.61 -6.13 -2.01
N VAL A 110 -20.40 -5.87 -0.72
CA VAL A 110 -21.49 -5.75 0.26
C VAL A 110 -21.67 -4.29 0.67
N ILE A 111 -20.60 -3.64 1.12
CA ILE A 111 -20.70 -2.31 1.73
C ILE A 111 -20.99 -1.24 0.67
N LEU A 112 -20.31 -1.28 -0.48
CA LEU A 112 -20.47 -0.28 -1.54
C LEU A 112 -21.90 -0.29 -2.13
N PRO A 113 -22.49 -1.43 -2.53
CA PRO A 113 -23.85 -1.45 -3.07
C PRO A 113 -24.89 -1.11 -2.00
N ALA A 114 -24.70 -1.54 -0.75
CA ALA A 114 -25.59 -1.17 0.34
C ALA A 114 -25.64 0.36 0.56
N ASN A 115 -24.48 1.04 0.47
CA ASN A 115 -24.42 2.50 0.56
C ASN A 115 -25.01 3.20 -0.69
N MET A 116 -24.89 2.60 -1.87
CA MET A 116 -25.50 3.15 -3.09
C MET A 116 -27.02 2.97 -3.12
N SER A 117 -27.53 1.82 -2.70
CA SER A 117 -28.97 1.50 -2.65
C SER A 117 -29.71 2.17 -1.49
N GLY A 118 -29.00 2.55 -0.42
CA GLY A 118 -29.53 3.35 0.69
C GLY A 118 -29.74 4.83 0.36
N SER A 119 -29.39 5.29 -0.85
CA SER A 119 -29.51 6.70 -1.27
C SER A 119 -30.94 7.13 -1.64
N ASN A 120 -31.93 6.66 -0.88
CA ASN A 120 -33.28 7.20 -0.90
C ASN A 120 -33.57 7.83 0.48
N GLY A 121 -33.25 9.12 0.60
CA GLY A 121 -33.68 9.96 1.72
C GLY A 121 -32.56 10.41 2.65
N LEU A 122 -31.88 11.51 2.30
CA LEU A 122 -31.66 12.67 3.17
C LEU A 122 -31.03 13.78 2.32
N HIS A 123 -31.86 14.34 1.43
CA HIS A 123 -31.76 15.74 1.01
C HIS A 123 -32.34 16.64 2.13
N TYR A 124 -31.91 16.43 3.37
CA TYR A 124 -32.13 17.23 4.58
C TYR A 124 -31.00 16.70 5.48
N ILE A 125 -29.97 17.39 5.93
CA ILE A 125 -29.87 18.64 6.65
C ILE A 125 -28.43 19.08 6.38
N ALA A 126 -28.27 20.15 5.61
CA ALA A 126 -27.05 20.94 5.68
C ALA A 126 -27.05 21.62 7.06
N GLY A 127 -26.23 21.14 7.99
CA GLY A 127 -26.05 21.74 9.31
C GLY A 127 -25.64 20.72 10.37
N ASP A 128 -24.37 20.78 10.78
CA ASP A 128 -23.79 20.22 12.01
C ASP A 128 -23.88 18.70 12.24
N ARG A 129 -23.00 18.02 11.51
CA ARG A 129 -22.82 16.57 11.42
C ARG A 129 -22.03 15.92 12.58
N TRP A 130 -22.33 16.21 13.85
CA TRP A 130 -21.81 15.40 14.98
C TRP A 130 -22.74 15.27 16.20
N ASP A 131 -24.00 15.74 16.13
CA ASP A 131 -24.90 15.55 17.27
C ASP A 131 -25.55 14.16 17.24
N LEU A 132 -24.97 13.22 17.99
CA LEU A 132 -25.39 11.82 18.12
C LEU A 132 -26.80 11.65 18.71
N ARG A 133 -27.47 12.74 19.11
CA ARG A 133 -28.82 12.74 19.69
C ARG A 133 -29.92 12.32 18.71
N TYR A 134 -29.69 12.40 17.40
CA TYR A 134 -30.71 12.10 16.39
C TYR A 134 -30.57 10.71 15.75
N VAL A 135 -29.51 9.96 16.07
CA VAL A 135 -29.26 8.62 15.50
C VAL A 135 -30.24 7.57 16.06
N PHE A 136 -30.90 7.84 17.18
CA PHE A 136 -31.81 6.89 17.85
C PHE A 136 -33.28 7.30 17.81
N LEU A 137 -33.64 8.40 17.13
CA LEU A 137 -35.04 8.83 17.04
C LEU A 137 -35.73 8.14 15.87
N THR A 138 -36.86 7.50 16.15
CA THR A 138 -37.73 6.94 15.11
C THR A 138 -38.41 8.08 14.33
N PRO A 139 -38.78 7.86 13.04
CA PRO A 139 -39.25 8.94 12.15
C PRO A 139 -40.42 9.75 12.72
N ALA A 140 -41.30 9.13 13.50
CA ALA A 140 -42.48 9.78 14.09
C ALA A 140 -42.14 10.80 15.19
N GLU A 141 -40.99 10.65 15.86
CA GLU A 141 -40.59 11.52 16.97
C GLU A 141 -39.84 12.77 16.51
N VAL A 142 -39.30 12.74 15.28
CA VAL A 142 -38.65 13.89 14.64
C VAL A 142 -39.69 14.90 14.16
N ASP A 143 -40.76 14.45 13.51
CA ASP A 143 -41.84 15.34 13.05
C ASP A 143 -42.55 16.08 14.20
N GLY A 144 -42.77 15.40 15.33
CA GLY A 144 -43.42 16.01 16.49
C GLY A 144 -42.63 17.17 17.11
N LYS A 145 -41.29 17.07 17.13
CA LYS A 145 -40.41 18.13 17.68
C LYS A 145 -40.20 19.31 16.74
N ILE A 146 -40.36 19.11 15.43
CA ILE A 146 -40.27 20.19 14.44
C ILE A 146 -41.54 21.05 14.51
N CYS A 147 -42.71 20.45 14.70
CA CYS A 147 -43.97 21.18 14.84
C CYS A 147 -44.08 22.01 16.14
N GLU A 148 -43.40 21.65 17.22
CA GLU A 148 -43.39 22.46 18.46
C GLU A 148 -42.48 23.71 18.39
N ARG A 149 -41.62 23.82 17.36
CA ARG A 149 -40.67 24.95 17.22
C ARG A 149 -41.06 25.97 16.15
N LEU A 150 -42.17 25.79 15.46
CA LEU A 150 -42.77 26.75 14.51
C LEU A 150 -43.99 27.41 15.15
#